data_AF-A0A8J6GQE7-F1
#
_entry.id   AF-A0A8J6GQE7-F1
#
_cell.length_a   1.000
_cell.length_b   1.000
_cell.length_c   1.000
_cell.angle_alpha   90.00
_cell.angle_beta   90.00
_cell.angle_gamma   90.00
#
_symmetry.space_group_name_H-M   'P 1'
#
loop_
_entity.id
_entity.type
_entity.pdbx_description
1 polymer ?
#
loop_
_entity_poly.entity_id
_entity_poly.type
_entity_poly.pdbx_seq_one_letter_code
_entity_poly.pdbx_strand_id
1 'polypeptide(L)'
;MNCRSEVLEVSVEGRQVEEAMLAVLHTVLLHRSTGKFHYKKEGTYSIGTVGIQDVDCDFIDFTYVRVSSEELDRALRKVVGEFKARYLLQGLHSQVDARSPGLQRSHLISDLVSSGRVRCEVP
;
A
#
# COMPACT_ATOMS: atom_id res chain seq x y z
N MET A 1 -0.08 -13.77 -23.05
CA MET A 1 -0.92 -13.40 -21.88
C MET A 1 -0.78 -11.90 -21.69
N ASN A 2 -1.89 -11.16 -21.66
CA ASN A 2 -1.86 -9.69 -21.45
C ASN A 2 -1.94 -9.38 -19.95
N CYS A 3 -1.15 -8.42 -19.49
CA CYS A 3 -1.22 -7.93 -18.11
C CYS A 3 -2.51 -7.09 -17.92
N ARG A 4 -3.17 -7.25 -16.77
CA ARG A 4 -4.28 -6.41 -16.33
C ARG A 4 -3.83 -5.57 -15.15
N SER A 5 -4.19 -4.30 -15.15
CA SER A 5 -3.77 -3.33 -14.14
C SER A 5 -4.98 -2.54 -13.66
N GLU A 6 -5.07 -2.35 -12.35
CA GLU A 6 -6.13 -1.60 -11.69
C GLU A 6 -5.50 -0.54 -10.79
N VAL A 7 -6.12 0.64 -10.68
CA VAL A 7 -5.65 1.76 -9.86
C VAL A 7 -6.70 2.07 -8.81
N LEU A 8 -6.28 2.16 -7.55
CA LEU A 8 -7.13 2.57 -6.43
C LEU A 8 -6.55 3.84 -5.82
N GLU A 9 -7.40 4.83 -5.59
CA GLU A 9 -7.05 6.09 -4.94
C GLU A 9 -7.75 6.17 -3.58
N VAL A 10 -7.00 6.49 -2.54
CA VAL A 10 -7.49 6.64 -1.17
C VAL A 10 -6.95 7.93 -0.57
N SER A 11 -7.81 8.67 0.13
CA SER A 11 -7.42 9.89 0.86
C SER A 11 -7.55 9.61 2.35
N VAL A 12 -6.42 9.60 3.06
CA VAL A 12 -6.33 9.20 4.47
C VAL A 12 -5.35 10.11 5.22
N GLU A 13 -5.51 10.18 6.54
CA GLU A 13 -4.52 10.86 7.39
C GLU A 13 -3.24 10.03 7.52
N GLY A 14 -2.11 10.68 7.83
CA GLY A 14 -0.82 10.00 7.96
C GLY A 14 -0.79 8.81 8.93
N ARG A 15 -1.63 8.84 9.98
CA ARG A 15 -1.78 7.73 10.93
C ARG A 15 -2.56 6.54 10.36
N GLN A 16 -3.48 6.78 9.43
CA GLN A 16 -4.35 5.78 8.81
C GLN A 16 -3.70 5.05 7.62
N VAL A 17 -2.57 5.56 7.10
CA VAL A 17 -1.88 5.02 5.91
C VAL A 17 -1.58 3.53 6.02
N GLU A 18 -1.09 3.09 7.18
CA GLU A 18 -0.74 1.67 7.40
C GLU A 18 -1.97 0.76 7.29
N GLU A 19 -3.05 1.11 7.99
CA GLU A 19 -4.28 0.31 8.03
C GLU A 19 -4.99 0.28 6.68
N ALA A 20 -5.10 1.43 6.01
CA ALA A 20 -5.69 1.52 4.68
C ALA A 20 -4.91 0.65 3.67
N MET A 21 -3.58 0.68 3.72
CA MET A 21 -2.75 -0.11 2.82
C MET A 21 -2.84 -1.61 3.11
N LEU A 22 -2.80 -2.00 4.38
CA LEU A 22 -2.95 -3.39 4.78
C LEU A 22 -4.32 -3.95 4.39
N ALA A 23 -5.39 -3.18 4.58
CA ALA A 23 -6.74 -3.59 4.19
C ALA A 23 -6.85 -3.89 2.68
N VAL A 24 -6.31 -3.01 1.83
CA VAL A 24 -6.31 -3.22 0.37
C VAL A 24 -5.46 -4.43 -0.02
N LEU A 25 -4.22 -4.51 0.49
CA LEU A 25 -3.27 -5.56 0.11
C LEU A 25 -3.73 -6.95 0.58
N HIS A 26 -4.22 -7.07 1.82
CA HIS A 26 -4.74 -8.33 2.34
C HIS A 26 -5.99 -8.78 1.59
N THR A 27 -6.88 -7.86 1.21
CA THR A 27 -8.05 -8.18 0.39
C THR A 27 -7.66 -8.71 -0.98
N VAL A 28 -6.68 -8.10 -1.65
CA VAL A 28 -6.17 -8.58 -2.94
C VAL A 28 -5.53 -9.97 -2.78
N LEU A 29 -4.70 -10.15 -1.76
CA LEU A 29 -3.98 -11.41 -1.53
C LEU A 29 -4.90 -12.55 -1.09
N LEU A 30 -5.99 -12.24 -0.38
CA LEU A 30 -7.04 -13.21 -0.07
C LEU A 30 -7.62 -13.83 -1.36
N HIS A 31 -7.91 -13.01 -2.37
CA HIS A 31 -8.42 -13.47 -3.67
C HIS A 31 -7.35 -14.09 -4.59
N ARG A 32 -6.07 -13.98 -4.23
CA ARG A 32 -4.93 -14.44 -5.03
C ARG A 32 -4.13 -15.56 -4.37
N SER A 33 -4.51 -15.98 -3.17
CA SER A 33 -3.87 -17.05 -2.43
C SER A 33 -4.68 -18.34 -2.54
N THR A 34 -3.99 -19.46 -2.41
CA THR A 34 -4.58 -20.79 -2.37
C THR A 34 -3.81 -21.64 -1.38
N GLY A 35 -4.39 -22.77 -0.99
CA GLY A 35 -3.77 -23.69 -0.06
C GLY A 35 -2.48 -24.27 -0.59
N LYS A 36 -1.66 -24.78 0.32
CA LYS A 36 -0.42 -25.47 -0.05
C LYS A 36 -0.75 -26.73 -0.84
N PHE A 37 -0.11 -26.88 -2.00
CA PHE A 37 -0.23 -28.08 -2.81
C PHE A 37 0.69 -29.16 -2.27
N HIS A 38 0.15 -30.33 -2.03
CA HIS A 38 0.90 -31.53 -1.70
C HIS A 38 0.80 -32.51 -2.86
N TYR A 39 1.87 -32.63 -3.64
CA TYR A 39 1.95 -33.51 -4.80
C TYR A 39 2.37 -34.91 -4.38
N LYS A 40 1.69 -35.92 -4.91
CA LYS A 40 2.04 -37.34 -4.78
C LYS A 40 2.74 -37.84 -6.05
N LYS A 41 3.46 -38.95 -5.92
CA LYS A 41 4.27 -39.52 -7.01
C LYS A 41 3.44 -39.91 -8.25
N GLU A 42 2.15 -40.20 -8.10
CA GLU A 42 1.27 -40.53 -9.24
C GLU A 42 0.64 -39.30 -9.94
N GLY A 43 1.12 -38.09 -9.67
CA GLY A 43 0.59 -36.87 -10.29
C GLY A 43 -0.72 -36.35 -9.68
N THR A 44 -1.22 -37.01 -8.63
CA THR A 44 -2.32 -36.50 -7.82
C THR A 44 -1.83 -35.43 -6.83
N TYR A 45 -2.66 -34.45 -6.52
CA TYR A 45 -2.35 -33.44 -5.50
C TYR A 45 -3.52 -33.20 -4.57
N SER A 46 -3.22 -32.82 -3.33
CA SER A 46 -4.20 -32.28 -2.39
C SER A 46 -3.88 -30.82 -2.13
N ILE A 47 -4.92 -29.99 -2.04
CA ILE A 47 -4.81 -28.56 -1.70
C ILE A 47 -5.18 -28.42 -0.23
N GLY A 48 -4.30 -27.81 0.56
CA GLY A 48 -4.60 -27.46 1.95
C GLY A 48 -5.70 -26.41 2.08
N THR A 49 -6.27 -26.24 3.26
CA THR A 49 -7.24 -25.16 3.52
C THR A 49 -6.52 -23.86 3.87
N VAL A 50 -7.05 -22.74 3.38
CA VAL A 50 -6.58 -21.39 3.74
C VAL A 50 -7.46 -20.87 4.87
N GLY A 51 -6.87 -20.60 6.04
CA GLY A 51 -7.57 -19.93 7.14
C GLY A 51 -7.77 -18.44 6.85
N ILE A 52 -8.85 -17.87 7.38
CA ILE A 52 -9.15 -16.45 7.29
C ILE A 52 -9.35 -15.85 8.69
N GLN A 53 -9.08 -14.57 8.84
CA GLN A 53 -9.25 -13.84 10.09
C GLN A 53 -9.72 -12.41 9.81
N ASP A 54 -10.68 -11.95 10.60
CA ASP A 54 -11.12 -10.56 10.65
C ASP A 54 -10.12 -9.71 11.45
N VAL A 55 -9.81 -8.53 10.93
CA VAL A 55 -8.91 -7.56 11.57
C VAL A 55 -9.62 -6.23 11.63
N ASP A 56 -9.83 -5.75 12.86
CA ASP A 56 -10.36 -4.42 13.13
C ASP A 56 -9.23 -3.39 13.02
N CYS A 57 -9.52 -2.26 12.38
CA CYS A 57 -8.63 -1.12 12.33
C CYS A 57 -8.85 -0.21 13.54
N ASP A 58 -7.77 0.36 14.09
CA ASP A 58 -7.80 1.24 15.26
C ASP A 58 -8.01 2.71 14.86
N PHE A 59 -7.56 3.13 13.66
CA PHE A 59 -7.62 4.51 13.19
C PHE A 59 -8.66 4.75 12.08
N ILE A 60 -9.28 3.69 11.57
CA ILE A 60 -10.32 3.72 10.54
C ILE A 60 -11.48 2.88 11.06
N ASP A 61 -12.72 3.37 10.98
CA ASP A 61 -13.93 2.58 11.31
C ASP A 61 -14.19 1.53 10.21
N PHE A 62 -13.32 0.52 10.14
CA PHE A 62 -13.32 -0.50 9.11
C PHE A 62 -12.73 -1.81 9.63
N THR A 63 -13.31 -2.93 9.20
CA THR A 63 -12.81 -4.28 9.48
C THR A 63 -12.53 -4.96 8.14
N TYR A 64 -11.35 -5.56 7.99
CA TYR A 64 -10.98 -6.29 6.77
C TYR A 64 -10.65 -7.75 7.07
N VAL A 65 -10.78 -8.60 6.04
CA VAL A 65 -10.46 -10.03 6.13
C VAL A 65 -9.06 -10.27 5.55
N ARG A 66 -8.25 -11.02 6.28
CA ARG A 66 -6.94 -11.49 5.80
C ARG A 66 -6.83 -13.00 5.85
N VAL A 67 -5.83 -13.51 5.14
CA VAL A 67 -5.38 -14.90 5.30
C VAL A 67 -4.70 -15.06 6.66
N SER A 68 -5.00 -16.16 7.36
CA SER A 68 -4.37 -16.56 8.63
C SER A 68 -2.92 -17.05 8.43
N SER A 69 -2.06 -16.17 7.92
CA SER A 69 -0.63 -16.42 7.72
C SER A 69 0.19 -15.29 8.33
N GLU A 70 0.85 -15.59 9.45
CA GLU A 70 1.68 -14.63 10.19
C GLU A 70 2.95 -14.22 9.42
N GLU A 71 3.46 -15.11 8.57
CA GLU A 71 4.60 -14.79 7.70
C GLU A 71 4.20 -13.75 6.66
N LEU A 72 3.03 -13.92 6.03
CA LEU A 72 2.51 -12.98 5.04
C LEU A 72 2.21 -11.63 5.69
N ASP A 73 1.51 -11.63 6.84
CA ASP A 73 1.16 -10.41 7.55
C ASP A 73 2.41 -9.61 7.96
N ARG A 74 3.42 -10.29 8.51
CA ARG A 74 4.70 -9.67 8.89
C ARG A 74 5.43 -9.07 7.69
N ALA A 75 5.45 -9.77 6.56
CA ALA A 75 6.07 -9.28 5.34
C ALA A 75 5.38 -8.00 4.82
N LEU A 76 4.04 -7.99 4.79
CA LEU A 76 3.26 -6.82 4.39
C LEU A 76 3.46 -5.65 5.35
N ARG A 77 3.36 -5.88 6.66
CA ARG A 77 3.58 -4.83 7.68
C ARG A 77 4.95 -4.19 7.56
N LYS A 78 6.00 -4.98 7.29
CA LYS A 78 7.34 -4.46 7.06
C LYS A 78 7.37 -3.52 5.85
N VAL A 79 6.87 -3.97 4.70
CA VAL A 79 6.90 -3.17 3.46
C VAL A 79 6.02 -1.92 3.57
N VAL A 80 4.84 -2.04 4.18
CA VAL A 80 3.92 -0.91 4.39
C VAL A 80 4.51 0.10 5.39
N GLY A 81 5.16 -0.37 6.46
CA GLY A 81 5.86 0.50 7.41
C GLY A 81 7.00 1.27 6.75
N GLU A 82 7.81 0.60 5.92
CA GLU A 82 8.84 1.24 5.11
C GLU A 82 8.25 2.27 4.13
N PHE A 83 7.11 1.95 3.52
CA PHE A 83 6.40 2.87 2.62
C PHE A 83 5.91 4.12 3.36
N LYS A 84 5.21 3.97 4.50
CA LYS A 84 4.75 5.09 5.32
C LYS A 84 5.90 5.97 5.78
N ALA A 85 7.00 5.38 6.25
CA ALA A 85 8.17 6.14 6.69
C ALA A 85 8.72 7.02 5.56
N ARG A 86 8.87 6.47 4.35
CA ARG A 86 9.31 7.25 3.18
C ARG A 86 8.30 8.33 2.78
N TYR A 87 7.02 8.00 2.80
CA TYR A 87 5.95 8.94 2.46
C TYR A 87 5.92 10.15 3.41
N LEU A 88 6.02 9.91 4.72
CA LEU A 88 6.05 10.98 5.72
C LEU A 88 7.33 11.83 5.63
N LEU A 89 8.49 11.21 5.36
CA LEU A 89 9.75 11.94 5.15
C LEU A 89 9.70 12.82 3.90
N GLN A 90 9.05 12.37 2.83
CA GLN A 90 8.84 13.18 1.62
C GLN A 90 7.89 14.35 1.88
N GLY A 91 6.78 14.11 2.59
CA GLY A 91 5.83 15.18 2.96
C GLY A 91 6.47 16.29 3.81
N LEU A 92 7.43 15.94 4.66
CA LEU A 92 8.21 16.91 5.44
C LEU A 92 9.13 17.77 4.55
N HIS A 93 9.80 17.18 3.55
CA HIS A 93 10.62 17.96 2.60
C HIS A 93 9.79 18.95 1.80
N SER A 94 8.60 18.56 1.36
CA SER A 94 7.67 19.46 0.64
C SER A 94 7.19 20.65 1.49
N GLN A 95 7.09 20.48 2.82
CA GLN A 95 6.73 21.57 3.73
C GLN A 95 7.90 22.50 4.08
N VAL A 96 9.14 21.99 4.09
CA VAL A 96 10.33 22.82 4.37
C VAL A 96 10.62 23.76 3.20
N ASP A 97 10.43 23.31 1.95
CA ASP A 97 10.56 24.19 0.77
C ASP A 97 9.51 25.31 0.75
N ALA A 98 8.32 25.08 1.30
CA ALA A 98 7.27 26.09 1.40
C ALA A 98 7.49 27.15 2.50
N ARG A 99 8.47 26.96 3.40
CA ARG A 99 8.75 27.85 4.56
C ARG A 99 9.95 28.77 4.39
N SER A 100 10.57 28.85 3.21
CA SER A 100 11.60 29.86 2.91
C SER A 100 10.96 31.10 2.25
N PRO A 101 10.80 32.23 2.97
CA PRO A 101 10.35 33.47 2.35
C PRO A 101 11.57 34.20 1.77
N GLY A 102 11.74 34.10 0.46
CA GLY A 102 12.56 35.04 -0.30
C GLY A 102 13.62 34.41 -1.19
N LEU A 103 13.25 34.10 -2.43
CA LEU A 103 14.01 34.57 -3.60
C LEU A 103 13.13 34.48 -4.86
N GLN A 104 13.35 35.41 -5.76
CA GLN A 104 12.45 35.84 -6.83
C GLN A 104 11.90 34.72 -7.74
N ARG A 105 10.58 34.80 -7.95
CA ARG A 105 9.85 34.21 -9.09
C ARG A 105 10.36 34.82 -10.40
N SER A 106 11.29 34.16 -11.06
CA SER A 106 11.44 34.21 -12.52
C SER A 106 12.57 33.29 -12.93
N HIS A 107 12.28 32.30 -13.78
CA HIS A 107 13.21 31.30 -14.31
C HIS A 107 13.47 30.10 -13.40
N LEU A 108 12.57 29.12 -13.49
CA LEU A 108 12.90 27.69 -13.66
C LEU A 108 11.59 26.94 -13.95
N ILE A 109 10.95 27.33 -15.06
CA ILE A 109 9.97 26.51 -15.77
C ILE A 109 10.77 25.80 -16.86
N SER A 110 11.43 24.68 -16.53
CA SER A 110 12.01 23.80 -17.56
C SER A 110 12.38 22.38 -17.15
N ASP A 111 12.50 22.01 -15.87
CA ASP A 111 13.20 20.74 -15.53
C ASP A 111 12.50 19.74 -14.58
N LEU A 112 11.17 19.74 -14.48
CA LEU A 112 10.47 18.60 -13.83
C LEU A 112 9.28 18.08 -14.66
N VAL A 113 9.60 17.65 -15.88
CA VAL A 113 8.88 16.59 -16.58
C VAL A 113 9.64 15.28 -16.30
N SER A 114 9.17 14.42 -15.37
CA SER A 114 9.53 12.98 -15.36
C SER A 114 8.74 12.04 -14.41
N SER A 115 7.77 12.49 -13.59
CA SER A 115 7.00 11.52 -12.77
C SER A 115 5.62 12.07 -12.36
N GLY A 116 4.73 12.30 -13.32
CA GLY A 116 3.36 12.75 -13.07
C GLY A 116 2.51 11.65 -12.41
N ARG A 117 1.65 11.89 -11.43
CA ARG A 117 1.01 13.11 -10.92
C ARG A 117 0.76 12.92 -9.41
N VAL A 118 1.04 13.94 -8.61
CA VAL A 118 0.31 14.18 -7.37
C VAL A 118 -0.27 15.58 -7.49
N ARG A 119 -1.58 15.66 -7.74
CA ARG A 119 -2.31 16.91 -7.81
C ARG A 119 -2.95 17.11 -6.44
N CYS A 120 -2.30 17.87 -5.58
CA CYS A 120 -2.93 18.41 -4.39
C CYS A 120 -3.54 19.76 -4.77
N GLU A 121 -4.85 19.81 -4.96
CA GLU A 121 -5.62 21.04 -4.80
C GLU A 121 -6.54 20.83 -3.61
N VAL A 122 -6.37 21.65 -2.57
CA VAL A 122 -7.29 21.74 -1.43
C VAL A 122 -7.62 23.24 -1.26
N PRO A 123 -8.89 23.61 -1.04
CA PRO A 123 -9.37 25.00 -1.04
C PRO A 123 -8.80 25.87 0.09
#